data_AF-A0A6J4XKV3-F1
#
_entry.id   AF-A0A6J4XKV3-F1
#
_cell.length_a   1.000
_cell.length_b   1.000
_cell.length_c   1.000
_cell.angle_alpha   90.00
_cell.angle_beta   90.00
_cell.angle_gamma   90.00
#
_symmetry.space_group_name_H-M   'P 1'
#
loop_
_entity.id
_entity.type
_entity.pdbx_description
1 polymer ?
#
loop_
_entity_poly.entity_id
_entity_poly.type
_entity_poly.pdbx_seq_one_letter_code
_entity_poly.pdbx_strand_id
1 'polypeptide(L)' 'MFHEYMEPGREPYDPETPIIFATGPLNGTKAPACGRLVVVFRSPATGTLGITNVGGHFAPALKKAGWDILLVKGKAAKPV' A
#
# COMPACT_ATOMS: atom_id res chain seq x y z
N MET A 1 3.23 -0.86 11.55
CA MET A 1 2.09 -0.39 10.74
C MET A 1 1.09 -1.46 10.34
N PHE A 2 1.35 -2.42 9.42
CA PHE A 2 0.28 -3.33 8.96
C PHE A 2 -0.46 -4.04 10.12
N HIS A 3 0.27 -4.61 11.08
CA HIS A 3 -0.30 -5.22 12.29
C HIS A 3 -1.03 -4.26 13.23
N GLU A 4 -0.77 -2.95 13.16
CA GLU A 4 -1.49 -1.95 13.96
C GLU A 4 -2.86 -1.64 13.38
N TYR A 5 -3.01 -1.74 12.05
CA TYR A 5 -4.26 -1.44 11.34
C TYR A 5 -5.04 -2.68 10.90
N MET A 6 -4.41 -3.85 10.92
CA MET A 6 -5.02 -5.14 10.57
C MET A 6 -5.38 -5.91 11.83
N GLU A 7 -6.66 -5.97 12.13
CA GLU A 7 -7.15 -6.78 13.24
C GLU A 7 -6.93 -8.28 12.95
N PRO A 8 -6.43 -9.05 13.93
CA PRO A 8 -6.28 -10.49 13.79
C PRO A 8 -7.60 -11.16 13.36
N GLY A 9 -7.52 -12.08 12.42
CA GLY A 9 -8.69 -12.85 11.97
C GLY A 9 -9.59 -12.17 10.93
N ARG A 10 -9.36 -10.90 10.57
CA ARG A 10 -10.13 -10.28 9.47
C ARG A 10 -9.81 -10.89 8.11
N GLU A 11 -10.86 -11.05 7.31
CA GLU A 11 -10.82 -11.65 5.99
C GLU A 11 -10.33 -10.65 4.92
N PRO A 12 -9.77 -11.12 3.79
CA PRO A 12 -9.24 -10.27 2.73
C PRO A 12 -10.22 -9.23 2.16
N TYR A 13 -11.52 -9.53 2.14
CA TYR A 13 -12.56 -8.67 1.57
C TYR A 13 -13.37 -7.89 2.62
N ASP A 14 -12.98 -7.98 3.90
CA ASP A 14 -13.55 -7.15 4.95
C ASP A 14 -13.23 -5.67 4.66
N PRO A 15 -14.21 -4.75 4.65
CA PRO A 15 -13.98 -3.33 4.43
C PRO A 15 -12.90 -2.70 5.34
N GLU A 16 -12.70 -3.20 6.55
CA GLU A 16 -11.70 -2.63 7.47
C GLU A 16 -10.30 -3.25 7.29
N THR A 17 -10.16 -4.28 6.45
CA THR A 17 -8.85 -4.81 6.06
C THR A 17 -8.11 -3.75 5.24
N PRO A 18 -6.97 -3.23 5.71
CA PRO A 18 -6.28 -2.15 5.04
C PRO A 18 -5.56 -2.62 3.78
N ILE A 19 -5.56 -1.75 2.76
CA ILE A 19 -4.60 -1.79 1.65
C ILE A 19 -3.65 -0.62 1.83
N ILE A 20 -2.36 -0.89 1.91
CA ILE A 20 -1.33 0.11 2.21
C ILE A 20 -0.41 0.28 1.01
N PHE A 21 -0.35 1.49 0.48
CA PHE A 21 0.60 1.92 -0.54
C PHE A 21 1.73 2.68 0.15
N ALA A 22 2.95 2.17 0.05
CA ALA A 22 4.10 2.72 0.76
C ALA A 22 5.24 3.08 -0.19
N THR A 23 5.79 4.27 0.01
CA THR A 23 7.06 4.71 -0.57
C THR A 23 8.21 4.39 0.40
N GLY A 24 9.43 4.35 -0.14
CA GLY A 24 10.68 4.30 0.59
C GLY A 24 11.43 5.64 0.56
N PRO A 25 12.52 5.76 1.34
CA PRO A 25 13.25 7.02 1.54
C PRO A 25 13.95 7.54 0.27
N LEU A 26 14.28 6.65 -0.67
CA LEU A 26 14.95 7.03 -1.92
C LEU A 26 13.97 7.43 -3.02
N ASN A 27 12.66 7.24 -2.85
CA ASN A 27 11.70 7.60 -3.89
C ASN A 27 11.77 9.09 -4.22
N GLY A 28 11.83 9.40 -5.52
CA GLY A 28 11.90 10.77 -6.01
C GLY A 28 13.29 11.43 -5.93
N THR A 29 14.32 10.70 -5.49
CA THR A 29 15.72 11.16 -5.51
C THR A 29 16.40 10.87 -6.87
N LYS A 30 17.70 11.16 -6.98
CA LYS A 30 18.53 10.80 -8.14
C LYS A 30 19.11 9.38 -8.06
N ALA A 31 18.75 8.60 -7.03
CA ALA A 31 19.23 7.23 -6.91
C ALA A 31 18.73 6.37 -8.10
N PRO A 32 19.58 5.47 -8.65
CA PRO A 32 19.16 4.58 -9.73
C PRO A 32 17.96 3.72 -9.32
N ALA A 33 17.00 3.56 -10.24
CA ALA A 33 15.83 2.69 -10.07
C ALA A 33 14.96 2.96 -8.81
N CYS A 34 14.98 4.18 -8.26
CA CYS A 34 14.26 4.54 -7.03
C CYS A 34 12.75 4.85 -7.24
N GLY A 35 12.11 4.26 -8.25
CA GLY A 35 10.69 4.48 -8.57
C GLY A 35 9.72 3.48 -7.94
N ARG A 36 10.17 2.63 -7.01
CA ARG A 36 9.40 1.47 -6.54
C ARG A 36 8.33 1.87 -5.53
N LEU A 37 7.13 1.32 -5.69
CA LEU A 37 6.00 1.37 -4.77
C LEU A 37 5.80 -0.02 -4.16
N VAL A 38 5.64 -0.11 -2.85
CA VAL A 38 5.23 -1.36 -2.18
C VAL A 38 3.74 -1.28 -1.86
N VAL A 39 3.00 -2.35 -2.15
CA VAL A 39 1.61 -2.51 -1.72
C VAL A 39 1.51 -3.68 -0.76
N VAL A 40 0.97 -3.42 0.42
CA VAL A 40 0.81 -4.41 1.51
C VAL A 40 -0.68 -4.60 1.80
N PHE A 41 -1.12 -5.85 1.87
CA PHE A 41 -2.53 -6.22 2.01
C PHE A 41 -2.69 -7.63 2.60
N ARG A 42 -3.90 -8.01 3.02
CA ARG A 42 -4.24 -9.42 3.28
C ARG A 42 -4.55 -10.09 1.95
N SER A 43 -3.75 -11.09 1.57
CA SER A 43 -3.87 -11.75 0.27
C SER A 43 -5.16 -12.58 0.18
N PRO A 44 -6.04 -12.35 -0.81
CA PRO A 44 -7.21 -13.20 -1.04
C PRO A 44 -6.85 -14.58 -1.60
N ALA A 45 -5.70 -14.70 -2.27
CA ALA A 45 -5.26 -15.97 -2.86
C ALA A 45 -4.69 -16.93 -1.82
N THR A 46 -4.03 -16.41 -0.78
CA THR A 46 -3.31 -17.23 0.21
C THR A 46 -3.84 -17.09 1.62
N GLY A 47 -4.69 -16.09 1.89
CA GLY A 47 -5.15 -15.79 3.25
C GLY A 47 -4.02 -15.31 4.17
N THR A 48 -2.86 -14.89 3.66
CA THR A 48 -1.69 -14.45 4.44
C THR A 48 -1.30 -13.00 4.12
N LEU A 49 -0.18 -12.52 4.68
CA LEU A 49 0.38 -11.22 4.33
C LEU A 49 0.80 -11.19 2.86
N GLY A 50 0.19 -10.31 2.08
CA GLY A 50 0.56 -9.99 0.70
C GLY A 50 1.47 -8.77 0.67
N ILE A 51 2.60 -8.89 -0.03
CA ILE A 51 3.52 -7.78 -0.32
C ILE A 51 3.84 -7.86 -1.80
N THR A 52 3.55 -6.79 -2.54
CA THR A 52 3.91 -6.67 -3.95
C THR A 52 4.62 -5.36 -4.23
N ASN A 53 5.34 -5.30 -5.34
CA ASN A 53 6.19 -4.17 -5.68
C ASN A 53 6.08 -3.83 -7.15
N VAL A 54 5.82 -2.56 -7.45
CA VAL A 54 5.64 -2.04 -8.80
C VAL A 54 6.56 -0.84 -9.02
N GLY A 55 7.09 -0.69 -10.23
CA GLY A 55 7.90 0.47 -10.62
C GLY A 55 7.05 1.63 -11.14
N GLY A 56 7.70 2.61 -11.73
CA GLY A 56 7.04 3.73 -12.41
C GLY A 56 7.07 5.02 -11.59
N HIS A 57 6.05 5.86 -11.79
CA HIS A 57 6.06 7.26 -11.34
C HIS A 57 5.19 7.52 -10.11
N PHE A 58 4.34 6.57 -9.68
CA PHE A 58 3.39 6.79 -8.59
C PHE A 58 4.08 7.05 -7.24
N ALA A 59 5.01 6.20 -6.81
CA ALA A 59 5.71 6.40 -5.54
C ALA A 59 6.52 7.71 -5.48
N PRO A 60 7.30 8.07 -6.52
CA PRO A 60 7.92 9.41 -6.59
C PRO A 60 6.92 10.57 -6.52
N ALA A 61 5.76 10.46 -7.18
CA ALA A 61 4.73 11.49 -7.14
C ALA A 61 4.12 11.64 -5.74
N LEU A 62 3.77 10.51 -5.09
CA LEU A 62 3.24 10.49 -3.73
C LEU A 62 4.23 11.12 -2.74
N LYS A 63 5.52 10.74 -2.83
CA LYS A 63 6.59 11.31 -2.00
C LYS A 63 6.73 12.82 -2.21
N LYS A 64 6.71 13.29 -3.46
CA LYS A 64 6.76 14.73 -3.80
C LYS A 64 5.52 15.50 -3.34
N ALA A 65 4.38 14.84 -3.20
CA ALA A 65 3.18 15.41 -2.60
C ALA A 65 3.26 15.53 -1.07
N GLY A 66 4.35 15.08 -0.45
CA GLY A 66 4.60 15.18 1.00
C GLY A 66 4.16 13.96 1.80
N TRP A 67 3.84 12.84 1.15
CA TRP A 67 3.30 11.65 1.82
C TRP A 67 4.18 10.43 1.59
N ASP A 68 4.37 9.65 2.66
CA ASP A 68 5.13 8.41 2.60
C ASP A 68 4.25 7.19 2.41
N ILE A 69 3.03 7.26 2.94
CA ILE A 69 2.09 6.16 3.03
C ILE A 69 0.68 6.66 2.71
N LEU A 70 -0.02 5.92 1.86
CA LEU A 70 -1.45 6.02 1.62
C LEU A 70 -2.10 4.72 2.08
N LEU A 71 -2.94 4.79 3.10
CA LEU A 71 -3.70 3.66 3.63
C LEU A 71 -5.17 3.82 3.24
N VAL A 72 -5.73 2.78 2.62
CA VAL A 72 -7.14 2.73 2.22
C VAL A 72 -7.86 1.70 3.08
N LYS A 73 -8.96 2.13 3.68
CA LYS A 73 -9.95 1.32 4.40
C LYS A 73 -11.36 1.74 3.98
N GLY A 74 -12.31 0.89 4.31
CA GLY A 74 -13.71 1.01 3.94
C GLY A 74 -14.00 0.41 2.57
N LYS A 75 -15.27 0.50 2.18
CA LYS A 75 -15.77 0.03 0.89
C LYS A 75 -16.73 1.07 0.34
N ALA A 76 -16.42 1.62 -0.82
CA ALA A 76 -17.32 2.55 -1.49
C ALA A 76 -18.58 1.82 -2.00
N ALA A 77 -19.75 2.47 -1.93
CA ALA A 77 -21.00 1.91 -2.44
C ALA A 77 -21.04 1.82 -3.98
N LYS A 78 -20.22 2.64 -4.66
CA LYS A 78 -20.06 2.72 -6.11
C LYS A 78 -18.58 2.98 -6.45
N PRO A 79 -18.12 2.70 -7.68
CA PRO A 79 -16.74 3.02 -8.10
C PRO A 79 -16.40 4.50 -7.95
N VAL A 80 -15.19 4.78 -7.47
CA VAL A 80 -14.60 6.12 -7.24
C VAL A 80 -13.15 6.17 -7.67
#